data_AF-A0A382AB01-F1
#
_entry.id   AF-A0A382AB01-F1
#
_cell.length_a   1.000
_cell.length_b   1.000
_cell.length_c   1.000
_cell.angle_alpha   90.00
_cell.angle_beta   90.00
_cell.angle_gamma   90.00
#
_symmetry.space_group_name_H-M   'P 1'
#
loop_
_entity.id
_entity.type
_entity.pdbx_description
1 polymer ?
#
loop_
_entity_poly.entity_id
_entity_poly.type
_entity_poly.pdbx_seq_one_letter_code
_entity_poly.pdbx_strand_id
1 'polypeptide(L)' 'MFDKIMEWIHKMTEAGVGLIALAVVLQVIFGKVVPFVGGDVIGNITAIISALGAQGLVGLASVGVIYAIFNR' A
#
# COMPACT_ATOMS: atom_id res chain seq x y z
N MET A 1 13.82 4.18 25.68
CA MET A 1 14.16 5.11 24.56
C MET A 1 13.86 4.47 23.22
N PHE A 2 14.31 3.24 22.97
CA PHE A 2 14.01 2.49 21.75
C PHE A 2 12.50 2.34 21.50
N ASP A 3 11.71 2.06 22.55
CA ASP A 3 10.25 1.93 22.42
C ASP A 3 9.58 3.22 21.91
N LYS A 4 10.08 4.38 22.33
CA LYS A 4 9.56 5.69 21.92
C LYS A 4 9.92 6.00 20.45
N ILE A 5 11.06 5.52 19.97
CA ILE A 5 11.45 5.61 18.56
C ILE A 5 10.55 4.70 17.72
N MET A 6 10.30 3.47 18.17
CA MET A 6 9.41 2.56 17.45
C MET A 6 7.96 3.07 17.42
N GLU A 7 7.48 3.64 18.52
CA GLU A 7 6.17 4.28 18.57
C GLU A 7 6.06 5.43 17.55
N TRP A 8 7.11 6.24 17.43
CA TRP A 8 7.18 7.31 16.43
C TRP A 8 7.18 6.80 15.00
N ILE A 9 7.98 5.78 14.70
CA ILE A 9 8.03 5.14 13.38
C ILE A 9 6.65 4.58 13.02
N HIS A 10 5.98 3.93 13.97
CA HIS A 10 4.64 3.38 13.75
C HIS A 10 3.64 4.48 13.38
N LYS A 11 3.58 5.56 14.18
CA LYS A 11 2.69 6.70 13.94
C LYS A 11 2.96 7.40 12.62
N MET A 12 4.23 7.58 12.26
CA MET A 12 4.61 8.17 10.97
C MET A 12 4.28 7.26 9.80
N THR A 13 4.42 5.94 9.97
CA THR A 13 4.04 4.96 8.95
C THR A 13 2.52 4.97 8.75
N GLU A 14 1.74 4.99 9.82
CA GLU A 14 0.28 5.07 9.77
C GLU A 14 -0.17 6.35 9.05
N ALA A 15 0.42 7.50 9.39
CA ALA A 15 0.19 8.76 8.68
C ALA A 15 0.56 8.67 7.20
N GLY A 16 1.72 8.08 6.88
CA GLY A 16 2.18 7.86 5.50
C GLY A 16 1.24 6.98 4.69
N VAL A 17 0.72 5.90 5.28
CA VAL A 17 -0.27 5.03 4.64
C VAL A 17 -1.57 5.79 4.36
N GLY A 18 -2.02 6.63 5.31
CA GLY A 18 -3.17 7.51 5.10
C GLY A 18 -2.97 8.48 3.92
N LEU A 19 -1.77 9.04 3.79
CA LEU A 19 -1.42 9.91 2.65
C LEU A 19 -1.39 9.14 1.32
N ILE A 20 -0.87 7.92 1.30
CA ILE A 20 -0.91 7.05 0.11
C ILE A 20 -2.36 6.76 -0.29
N ALA A 21 -3.23 6.44 0.66
CA ALA A 21 -4.64 6.18 0.40
C ALA A 21 -5.33 7.42 -0.21
N LEU A 22 -5.07 8.61 0.35
CA LEU A 22 -5.58 9.87 -0.20
C LEU A 22 -5.08 10.10 -1.64
N ALA A 23 -3.80 9.87 -1.89
CA ALA A 23 -3.20 10.01 -3.21
C ALA A 23 -3.86 9.10 -4.26
N VAL A 24 -4.16 7.84 -3.89
CA VAL A 24 -4.87 6.90 -4.76
C VAL A 24 -6.26 7.44 -5.14
N VAL A 25 -7.04 7.91 -4.16
CA VAL A 25 -8.38 8.48 -4.42
C VAL A 25 -8.28 9.68 -5.37
N LEU A 26 -7.32 10.58 -5.14
CA LEU A 26 -7.11 11.75 -5.98
C LEU A 26 -6.72 11.38 -7.41
N GLN A 27 -5.84 10.40 -7.58
CA GLN A 27 -5.44 9.93 -8.91
C GLN A 27 -6.58 9.25 -9.67
N VAL A 28 -7.50 8.59 -8.98
CA VAL A 28 -8.71 8.05 -9.61
C VAL A 28 -9.62 9.16 -10.15
N ILE A 29 -9.74 10.27 -9.42
CA ILE A 29 -10.62 11.39 -9.80
C ILE A 29 -9.99 12.26 -10.89
N PHE A 30 -8.72 12.65 -10.71
CA PHE A 30 -8.04 13.63 -11.57
C PHE A 30 -7.11 13.02 -12.60
N GLY A 31 -6.87 11.70 -12.54
CA GLY A 31 -5.93 11.00 -13.40
C GLY A 31 -4.49 11.05 -12.89
N LYS A 32 -3.54 10.75 -13.80
CA LYS A 32 -2.15 10.42 -13.45
C LYS A 32 -1.36 11.55 -12.78
N VAL A 33 -1.64 12.80 -13.15
CA VAL A 33 -0.91 13.98 -12.67
C VAL A 33 -1.73 14.69 -11.62
N VAL A 34 -1.48 14.37 -10.34
CA VAL A 34 -2.09 15.07 -9.20
C VAL A 34 -1.11 16.12 -8.67
N PRO A 35 -1.46 17.42 -8.65
CA PRO A 35 -0.53 18.52 -8.38
C PRO A 35 0.21 18.48 -7.03
N PHE A 36 -0.32 17.78 -6.02
CA PHE A 36 0.19 17.76 -4.64
C PHE A 36 0.84 16.42 -4.23
N VAL A 37 0.69 15.38 -5.04
CA VAL A 37 1.18 14.02 -4.73
C VAL A 37 2.54 13.76 -5.37
N GLY A 38 2.86 14.42 -6.49
CA GLY A 38 4.15 14.33 -7.15
C GLY A 38 4.51 12.91 -7.60
N GLY A 39 3.88 12.43 -8.68
CA GLY A 39 4.21 11.15 -9.30
C GLY A 39 3.01 10.21 -9.51
N ASP A 40 3.29 9.01 -10.00
CA ASP A 40 2.27 7.98 -10.26
C ASP A 40 2.17 6.96 -9.12
N VAL A 41 1.34 7.22 -8.12
CA VAL A 41 1.21 6.35 -6.93
C VAL A 41 0.58 5.00 -7.29
N ILE A 42 -0.51 5.00 -8.05
CA ILE A 42 -1.16 3.76 -8.51
C ILE A 42 -0.19 2.95 -9.36
N GLY A 43 0.52 3.59 -10.31
CA GLY A 43 1.54 2.93 -11.13
C GLY A 43 2.67 2.30 -10.31
N ASN A 44 3.18 3.02 -9.30
CA ASN A 44 4.21 2.49 -8.41
C ASN A 44 3.73 1.26 -7.62
N ILE A 45 2.51 1.31 -7.07
CA ILE A 45 1.92 0.17 -6.33
C ILE A 45 1.72 -1.02 -7.25
N THR A 46 1.14 -0.81 -8.45
CA THR A 46 0.93 -1.90 -9.42
C THR A 46 2.23 -2.50 -9.93
N ALA A 47 3.29 -1.71 -10.11
CA ALA A 47 4.60 -2.22 -10.48
C ALA A 47 5.18 -3.17 -9.40
N ILE A 48 5.06 -2.80 -8.12
CA ILE A 48 5.48 -3.64 -7.00
C ILE A 48 4.66 -4.94 -6.97
N ILE A 49 3.33 -4.83 -7.08
CA ILE A 49 2.45 -6.01 -7.09
C ILE A 49 2.78 -6.92 -8.28
N SER A 50 3.06 -6.35 -9.45
CA SER A 50 3.45 -7.12 -10.64
C SER A 50 4.75 -7.87 -10.41
N ALA A 51 5.77 -7.23 -9.82
CA ALA A 51 7.03 -7.87 -9.48
C ALA A 51 6.86 -9.03 -8.48
N LEU A 52 5.99 -8.87 -7.48
CA LEU A 52 5.67 -9.92 -6.51
C LEU A 52 4.81 -11.04 -7.14
N GLY A 53 3.89 -10.69 -8.03
CA GLY A 53 3.01 -11.62 -8.74
C GLY A 53 3.75 -12.50 -9.74
N ALA A 54 4.80 -11.97 -10.38
CA ALA A 54 5.65 -12.72 -11.31
C ALA A 54 6.32 -13.96 -10.66
N GLN A 55 6.50 -13.95 -9.34
CA GLN A 55 7.06 -15.07 -8.58
C GLN A 55 5.99 -16.04 -8.04
N GLY A 56 4.72 -15.86 -8.40
CA GLY A 56 3.60 -16.64 -7.85
C GLY A 56 3.31 -16.38 -6.36
N LEU A 57 4.09 -15.52 -5.70
CA LEU A 57 3.96 -15.20 -4.27
C LEU A 57 2.60 -14.58 -3.94
N VAL A 58 2.10 -13.70 -4.81
CA VAL A 58 0.79 -13.05 -4.63
C VAL A 58 -0.34 -14.09 -4.64
N GLY A 59 -0.26 -15.13 -5.48
CA GLY A 59 -1.26 -16.19 -5.53
C GLY A 59 -1.33 -17.00 -4.23
N LEU A 60 -0.18 -17.37 -3.67
CA LEU A 60 -0.11 -18.05 -2.37
C LEU A 60 -0.64 -17.17 -1.23
N ALA A 61 -0.32 -15.88 -1.24
CA ALA A 61 -0.86 -14.92 -0.27
C ALA A 61 -2.38 -14.79 -0.38
N SER A 62 -2.94 -14.73 -1.60
CA SER A 62 -4.40 -14.68 -1.81
C SER A 62 -5.11 -15.91 -1.25
N VAL A 63 -4.56 -17.11 -1.43
CA VAL A 63 -5.11 -18.34 -0.82
C VAL A 63 -5.12 -18.23 0.71
N GLY A 64 -4.04 -17.72 1.31
CA GLY A 64 -3.96 -17.48 2.75
C GLY A 64 -5.03 -16.51 3.26
N VAL A 65 -5.30 -15.42 2.54
CA VAL A 65 -6.37 -14.46 2.88
C VAL A 65 -7.75 -15.11 2.79
N ILE A 66 -8.02 -15.84 1.70
CA ILE A 66 -9.29 -16.56 1.52
C ILE A 66 -9.50 -17.56 2.66
N TYR A 67 -8.49 -18.36 2.99
CA TYR A 67 -8.54 -19.30 4.11
C TYR A 67 -8.84 -18.59 5.44
N ALA A 68 -8.18 -17.47 5.71
CA ALA A 68 -8.40 -16.69 6.94
C ALA A 68 -9.80 -16.09 7.04
N ILE A 69 -10.46 -15.80 5.92
CA ILE A 69 -11.87 -15.33 5.90
C ILE A 69 -12.82 -16.49 6.24
N PHE A 70 -12.58 -17.69 5.70
CA PHE A 70 -13.44 -18.85 5.94
C PHE A 70 -13.23 -19.53 7.28
N ASN A 71 -12.03 -19.41 7.87
CA ASN A 71 -11.69 -19.96 9.18
C ASN A 71 -11.80 -18.91 10.30
N ARG A 72 -12.71 -17.96 10.12
CA ARG A 72 -13.00 -16.88 11.06
C ARG A 72 -14.29 -17.14 11.83
#